data_AF-A0A5P2QSI2-F1
#
_entry.id   AF-A0A5P2QSI2-F1
#
_cell.length_a   1.000
_cell.length_b   1.000
_cell.length_c   1.000
_cell.angle_alpha   90.00
_cell.angle_beta   90.00
_cell.angle_gamma   90.00
#
_symmetry.space_group_name_H-M   'P 1'
#
loop_
_entity.id
_entity.type
_entity.pdbx_description
1 polymer ?
#
loop_
_entity_poly.entity_id
_entity_poly.type
_entity_poly.pdbx_seq_one_letter_code
_entity_poly.pdbx_strand_id
1 'polypeptide(L)'
;MPDAARIIIMGGPGRSGTTYLAAALGSHPAVASFKDVELKFLFERDGLVDLGWILCESFSPNRARVALTRFRTLMNQLRNGGFDQPLLAGPGVYSGVNVALQRFFDVIAPQGIGRPMEYPTYYPAARRFFADIVSLGISCKAGSTHFLEKTPHNLLAPKALADFVGDPYCLHVIRDPRGTAASLVSQSWGPDTLSQAAAWVQSYYDRWFQVRGTYADLGLALSEVKIEDIVRSPQGRNDRLLGELGLSPEML
;
A
#
# COMPACT_ATOMS: atom_id res chain seq x y z
N MET A 1 19.73 -1.56 -13.55
CA MET A 1 18.27 -1.37 -13.46
C MET A 1 17.86 -1.71 -12.03
N PRO A 2 17.01 -0.95 -11.33
CA PRO A 2 16.53 -1.31 -10.00
C PRO A 2 15.43 -2.39 -10.08
N ASP A 3 15.73 -3.50 -10.76
CA ASP A 3 14.79 -4.62 -11.02
C ASP A 3 14.84 -5.72 -9.95
N ALA A 4 15.47 -5.49 -8.79
CA ALA A 4 15.73 -6.56 -7.82
C ALA A 4 15.26 -6.27 -6.39
N ALA A 5 14.51 -5.19 -6.16
CA ALA A 5 13.99 -4.94 -4.81
C ALA A 5 12.72 -5.73 -4.55
N ARG A 6 12.72 -6.55 -3.50
CA ARG A 6 11.53 -7.30 -3.08
C ARG A 6 10.53 -6.35 -2.44
N ILE A 7 9.30 -6.33 -2.96
CA ILE A 7 8.25 -5.46 -2.44
C ILE A 7 7.53 -6.16 -1.29
N ILE A 8 7.36 -5.47 -0.18
CA ILE A 8 6.56 -5.91 0.95
C ILE A 8 5.30 -5.03 1.00
N ILE A 9 4.13 -5.64 0.93
CA ILE A 9 2.84 -4.95 1.08
C ILE A 9 2.23 -5.38 2.41
N MET A 10 2.17 -4.46 3.36
CA MET A 10 1.61 -4.70 4.69
C MET A 10 0.19 -4.15 4.80
N GLY A 11 -0.75 -5.01 5.20
CA GLY A 11 -2.15 -4.65 5.40
C GLY A 11 -2.77 -5.20 6.68
N GLY A 12 -4.01 -4.82 6.94
CA GLY A 12 -4.80 -5.21 8.11
C GLY A 12 -6.08 -4.38 8.22
N PRO A 13 -6.96 -4.65 9.21
CA PRO A 13 -8.25 -3.96 9.39
C PRO A 13 -8.16 -2.46 9.79
N GLY A 14 -6.97 -1.87 9.75
CA GLY A 14 -6.67 -0.66 10.49
C GLY A 14 -6.55 -0.94 11.99
N ARG A 15 -5.69 -0.22 12.71
CA ARG A 15 -5.48 -0.38 14.17
C ARG A 15 -5.07 -1.78 14.66
N SER A 16 -4.67 -2.69 13.75
CA SER A 16 -4.18 -4.04 14.09
C SER A 16 -2.71 -4.10 14.51
N GLY A 17 -1.98 -2.98 14.48
CA GLY A 17 -0.55 -2.94 14.80
C GLY A 17 0.37 -2.89 13.57
N THR A 18 -0.18 -2.70 12.37
CA THR A 18 0.61 -2.49 11.13
C THR A 18 1.65 -1.38 11.28
N THR A 19 1.33 -0.25 11.91
CA THR A 19 2.30 0.84 12.13
C THR A 19 3.51 0.38 12.97
N TYR A 20 3.27 -0.37 14.05
CA TYR A 20 4.35 -0.90 14.89
C TYR A 20 5.25 -1.86 14.09
N LEU A 21 4.64 -2.81 13.38
CA LEU A 21 5.41 -3.80 12.62
C LEU A 21 6.13 -3.16 11.42
N ALA A 22 5.52 -2.15 10.79
CA ALA A 22 6.15 -1.40 9.71
C ALA A 22 7.36 -0.60 10.19
N ALA A 23 7.28 0.01 11.37
CA ALA A 23 8.41 0.69 11.99
C ALA A 23 9.56 -0.29 12.32
N ALA A 24 9.23 -1.47 12.88
CA ALA A 24 10.21 -2.50 13.22
C ALA A 24 10.90 -3.10 11.98
N LEU A 25 10.14 -3.43 10.92
CA LEU A 25 10.74 -3.89 9.66
C LEU A 25 11.51 -2.76 8.98
N GLY A 26 10.97 -1.54 8.97
CA GLY A 26 11.60 -0.37 8.36
C GLY A 26 12.91 0.08 9.02
N SER A 27 13.19 -0.32 10.26
CA SER A 27 14.51 -0.10 10.89
C SER A 27 15.59 -1.02 10.33
N HIS A 28 15.25 -2.19 9.80
CA HIS A 28 16.22 -3.12 9.21
C HIS A 28 16.96 -2.46 8.03
N PRO A 29 18.30 -2.46 7.96
CA PRO A 29 19.06 -1.70 6.95
C PRO A 29 18.67 -2.04 5.50
N ALA A 30 18.36 -3.32 5.25
CA ALA A 30 17.93 -3.78 3.94
C ALA A 30 16.49 -3.37 3.52
N VAL A 31 15.68 -2.81 4.42
CA VAL A 31 14.27 -2.45 4.16
C VAL A 31 14.11 -0.94 4.08
N ALA A 32 13.85 -0.43 2.88
CA ALA A 32 13.45 0.96 2.66
C ALA A 32 11.94 1.13 2.84
N SER A 33 11.52 2.31 3.28
CA SER A 33 10.12 2.74 3.27
C SER A 33 10.10 4.27 3.30
N PHE A 34 8.97 4.87 2.91
CA PHE A 34 8.70 6.25 3.31
C PHE A 34 8.22 6.22 4.76
N LYS A 35 9.08 6.66 5.68
CA LYS A 35 8.84 6.57 7.12
C LYS A 35 7.54 7.29 7.50
N ASP A 36 6.69 6.59 8.25
CA ASP A 36 5.39 7.08 8.75
C ASP A 36 4.40 7.53 7.65
N VAL A 37 4.60 7.06 6.42
CA VAL A 37 3.76 7.40 5.26
C VAL A 37 2.98 6.20 4.76
N GLU A 38 1.68 6.40 4.51
CA GLU A 38 0.85 5.51 3.70
C GLU A 38 0.85 6.00 2.27
N LEU A 39 1.17 5.14 1.30
CA LEU A 39 1.15 5.56 -0.10
C LEU A 39 -0.27 5.81 -0.59
N LYS A 40 -1.27 5.06 -0.09
CA LYS A 40 -2.72 5.20 -0.37
C LYS A 40 -3.15 5.02 -1.84
N PHE A 41 -2.34 5.44 -2.82
CA PHE A 41 -2.74 5.53 -4.22
C PHE A 41 -2.95 4.19 -4.92
N LEU A 42 -2.68 3.04 -4.30
CA LEU A 42 -2.96 1.73 -4.91
C LEU A 42 -4.47 1.43 -4.87
N PHE A 43 -5.01 1.19 -3.67
CA PHE A 43 -6.38 0.70 -3.47
C PHE A 43 -7.32 1.67 -2.74
N GLU A 44 -6.81 2.68 -2.03
CA GLU A 44 -7.69 3.65 -1.37
C GLU A 44 -8.46 4.50 -2.39
N ARG A 45 -9.48 5.19 -1.90
CA ARG A 45 -10.32 6.10 -2.69
C ARG A 45 -9.46 7.04 -3.53
N ASP A 46 -9.87 7.22 -4.78
CA ASP A 46 -9.22 8.06 -5.79
C ASP A 46 -7.85 7.53 -6.26
N GLY A 47 -7.47 6.31 -5.87
CA GLY A 47 -6.26 5.62 -6.29
C GLY A 47 -6.32 4.98 -7.68
N LEU A 48 -5.36 4.10 -7.96
CA LEU A 48 -5.20 3.41 -9.25
C LEU A 48 -6.36 2.48 -9.57
N VAL A 49 -6.98 1.83 -8.57
CA VAL A 49 -8.18 1.01 -8.82
C VAL A 49 -9.33 1.86 -9.35
N ASP A 50 -9.66 2.98 -8.69
CA ASP A 50 -10.73 3.88 -9.12
C ASP A 50 -10.44 4.50 -10.49
N LEU A 51 -9.20 4.95 -10.69
CA LEU A 51 -8.78 5.54 -11.96
C LEU A 51 -8.85 4.53 -13.11
N GLY A 52 -8.37 3.31 -12.89
CA GLY A 52 -8.44 2.22 -13.87
C GLY A 52 -9.88 1.85 -14.22
N TRP A 53 -10.77 1.70 -13.24
CA TRP A 53 -12.19 1.44 -13.46
C TRP A 53 -12.87 2.53 -14.30
N ILE A 54 -12.57 3.80 -14.03
CA ILE A 54 -13.14 4.91 -14.80
C ILE A 54 -12.61 4.93 -16.23
N LEU A 55 -11.31 4.69 -16.45
CA LEU A 55 -10.72 4.76 -17.78
C LEU A 55 -11.03 3.52 -18.64
N CYS A 56 -11.19 2.35 -18.02
CA CYS A 56 -11.31 1.08 -18.74
C CYS A 56 -12.74 0.54 -18.84
N GLU A 57 -13.57 0.72 -17.81
CA GLU A 57 -14.88 0.03 -17.73
C GLU A 57 -16.07 0.99 -17.81
N SER A 58 -15.91 2.20 -17.28
CA SER A 58 -17.02 3.16 -17.12
C SER A 58 -16.71 4.53 -17.70
N PHE A 59 -15.98 4.55 -18.81
CA PHE A 59 -15.47 5.76 -19.42
C PHE A 59 -16.59 6.73 -19.84
N SER A 60 -16.43 7.98 -19.41
CA SER A 60 -17.01 9.14 -20.09
C SER A 60 -16.06 10.33 -19.93
N PRO A 61 -16.05 11.31 -20.84
CA PRO A 61 -15.14 12.46 -20.73
C PRO A 61 -15.23 13.17 -19.37
N ASN A 62 -16.45 13.32 -18.83
CA ASN A 62 -16.67 13.97 -17.53
C ASN A 62 -16.18 13.11 -16.35
N ARG A 63 -16.42 11.80 -16.38
CA ARG A 63 -15.92 10.88 -15.34
C ARG A 63 -14.40 10.84 -15.35
N ALA A 64 -13.80 10.70 -16.52
CA ALA A 64 -12.35 10.68 -16.70
C ALA A 64 -11.71 11.98 -16.19
N ARG A 65 -12.26 13.15 -16.56
CA ARG A 65 -11.77 14.45 -16.06
C ARG A 65 -11.79 14.50 -14.53
N VAL A 66 -12.89 14.09 -13.90
CA VAL A 66 -13.02 14.10 -12.43
C VAL A 66 -12.03 13.13 -11.78
N ALA A 67 -11.90 11.89 -12.30
CA ALA A 67 -10.98 10.89 -11.77
C ALA A 67 -9.51 11.34 -11.86
N LEU A 68 -9.11 11.89 -13.01
CA LEU A 68 -7.76 12.44 -13.21
C LEU A 68 -7.45 13.59 -12.26
N THR A 69 -8.41 14.50 -12.04
CA THR A 69 -8.26 15.59 -11.06
C THR A 69 -8.13 15.05 -9.64
N ARG A 70 -8.98 14.08 -9.25
CA ARG A 70 -8.94 13.49 -7.91
C ARG A 70 -7.65 12.71 -7.64
N PHE A 71 -7.17 11.93 -8.61
CA PHE A 71 -5.88 11.25 -8.50
C PHE A 71 -4.71 12.24 -8.37
N ARG A 72 -4.71 13.34 -9.13
CA ARG A 72 -3.70 14.42 -8.95
C ARG A 72 -3.78 15.04 -7.57
N THR A 73 -4.98 15.30 -7.05
CA THR A 73 -5.17 15.82 -5.69
C THR A 73 -4.64 14.85 -4.64
N LEU A 74 -4.96 13.55 -4.74
CA LEU A 74 -4.43 12.50 -3.88
C LEU A 74 -2.90 12.51 -3.87
N MET A 75 -2.28 12.50 -5.06
CA MET A 75 -0.81 12.52 -5.18
C MET A 75 -0.18 13.81 -4.64
N ASN A 76 -0.85 14.96 -4.81
CA ASN A 76 -0.40 16.23 -4.23
C ASN A 76 -0.51 16.23 -2.71
N GLN A 77 -1.60 15.70 -2.13
CA GLN A 77 -1.73 15.57 -0.67
C GLN A 77 -0.66 14.63 -0.12
N LEU A 78 -0.46 13.47 -0.73
CA LEU A 78 0.58 12.51 -0.34
C LEU A 78 1.98 13.15 -0.36
N ARG A 79 2.33 13.85 -1.43
CA ARG A 79 3.65 14.48 -1.57
C ARG A 79 3.89 15.58 -0.54
N ASN A 80 2.85 16.28 -0.08
CA ASN A 80 2.95 17.46 0.79
C ASN A 80 2.47 17.23 2.24
N GLY A 81 2.26 15.98 2.66
CA GLY A 81 1.89 15.66 4.05
C GLY A 81 0.42 15.89 4.41
N GLY A 82 -0.48 15.64 3.47
CA GLY A 82 -1.91 15.51 3.76
C GLY A 82 -2.22 14.18 4.47
N PHE A 83 -3.47 13.99 4.90
CA PHE A 83 -3.93 12.79 5.65
C PHE A 83 -3.28 12.58 7.03
N ASP A 84 -2.87 13.66 7.69
CA ASP A 84 -2.22 13.63 9.00
C ASP A 84 -0.94 12.76 9.05
N GLN A 85 -0.23 12.68 7.92
CA GLN A 85 1.06 11.99 7.79
C GLN A 85 2.14 12.95 7.28
N PRO A 86 3.43 12.63 7.47
CA PRO A 86 4.51 13.42 6.90
C PRO A 86 4.45 13.49 5.36
N LEU A 87 5.12 14.49 4.81
CA LEU A 87 5.36 14.57 3.38
C LEU A 87 6.26 13.41 2.89
N LEU A 88 6.19 13.06 1.61
CA LEU A 88 7.11 12.10 0.99
C LEU A 88 8.53 12.69 0.95
N ALA A 89 9.31 12.43 1.99
CA ALA A 89 10.63 13.02 2.21
C ALA A 89 11.76 12.16 1.63
N GLY A 90 12.83 12.83 1.19
CA GLY A 90 14.07 12.22 0.76
C GLY A 90 14.75 12.98 -0.39
N PRO A 91 16.05 12.78 -0.62
CA PRO A 91 16.77 13.45 -1.69
C PRO A 91 16.15 13.15 -3.06
N GLY A 92 15.74 14.20 -3.78
CA GLY A 92 15.15 14.07 -5.12
C GLY A 92 13.73 13.44 -5.17
N VAL A 93 13.14 13.06 -4.03
CA VAL A 93 11.81 12.42 -3.99
C VAL A 93 10.74 13.33 -4.57
N TYR A 94 10.71 14.61 -4.18
CA TYR A 94 9.69 15.55 -4.65
C TYR A 94 9.66 15.69 -6.18
N SER A 95 10.82 15.96 -6.79
CA SER A 95 10.94 16.08 -8.24
C SER A 95 10.75 14.74 -8.95
N GLY A 96 11.25 13.65 -8.37
CA GLY A 96 11.08 12.29 -8.88
C GLY A 96 9.60 11.88 -8.97
N VAL A 97 8.81 12.18 -7.93
CA VAL A 97 7.35 11.94 -7.94
C VAL A 97 6.69 12.72 -9.06
N ASN A 98 7.06 13.98 -9.29
CA ASN A 98 6.51 14.77 -10.39
C ASN A 98 6.84 14.17 -11.77
N VAL A 99 8.06 13.70 -11.96
CA VAL A 99 8.48 13.04 -13.20
C VAL A 99 7.73 11.72 -13.42
N ALA A 100 7.61 10.90 -12.38
CA ALA A 100 6.85 9.65 -12.43
C ALA A 100 5.37 9.91 -12.75
N LEU A 101 4.76 10.90 -12.09
CA LEU A 101 3.38 11.29 -12.31
C LEU A 101 3.16 11.82 -13.73
N GLN A 102 4.05 12.68 -14.23
CA GLN A 102 3.96 13.18 -15.60
C GLN A 102 4.02 12.05 -16.61
N ARG A 103 5.01 11.15 -16.47
CA ARG A 103 5.16 9.97 -17.34
C ARG A 103 3.91 9.08 -17.34
N PHE A 104 3.31 8.87 -16.17
CA PHE A 104 2.06 8.12 -16.08
C PHE A 104 0.91 8.83 -16.82
N PHE A 105 0.78 10.15 -16.63
CA PHE A 105 -0.25 10.96 -17.30
C PHE A 105 -0.06 11.08 -18.81
N ASP A 106 1.17 11.06 -19.30
CA ASP A 106 1.46 11.04 -20.74
C ASP A 106 0.85 9.81 -21.43
N VAL A 107 0.71 8.70 -20.69
CA VAL A 107 0.07 7.47 -21.17
C VAL A 107 -1.45 7.56 -21.07
N ILE A 108 -1.98 7.90 -19.87
CA ILE A 108 -3.42 7.75 -19.60
C ILE A 108 -4.28 8.96 -19.99
N ALA A 109 -3.65 10.11 -20.15
CA ALA A 109 -4.30 11.38 -20.44
C ALA A 109 -3.39 12.27 -21.31
N PRO A 110 -3.03 11.83 -22.53
CA PRO A 110 -2.19 12.63 -23.41
C PRO A 110 -2.87 13.98 -23.66
N GLN A 111 -2.09 15.06 -23.59
CA GLN A 111 -2.58 16.45 -23.65
C GLN A 111 -3.49 16.85 -22.47
N GLY A 112 -3.48 16.08 -21.37
CA GLY A 112 -4.28 16.32 -20.18
C GLY A 112 -5.74 15.86 -20.29
N ILE A 113 -6.11 15.18 -21.38
CA ILE A 113 -7.47 14.68 -21.62
C ILE A 113 -7.47 13.15 -21.50
N GLY A 114 -8.24 12.63 -20.54
CA GLY A 114 -8.41 11.19 -20.36
C GLY A 114 -9.05 10.54 -21.57
N ARG A 115 -8.60 9.33 -21.91
CA ARG A 115 -9.10 8.54 -23.04
C ARG A 115 -9.65 7.20 -22.54
N PRO A 116 -10.59 6.58 -23.27
CA PRO A 116 -10.93 5.18 -22.98
C PRO A 116 -9.69 4.33 -23.23
N MET A 117 -9.47 3.34 -22.37
CA MET A 117 -8.30 2.46 -22.42
C MET A 117 -8.69 1.02 -22.11
N GLU A 118 -7.84 0.08 -22.47
CA GLU A 118 -8.00 -1.31 -22.06
C GLU A 118 -7.06 -1.61 -20.89
N TYR A 119 -7.50 -2.49 -19.98
CA TYR A 119 -6.71 -2.90 -18.82
C TYR A 119 -5.29 -3.40 -19.18
N PRO A 120 -5.07 -4.18 -20.25
CA PRO A 120 -3.72 -4.56 -20.71
C PRO A 120 -2.78 -3.38 -21.02
N THR A 121 -3.31 -2.18 -21.31
CA THR A 121 -2.49 -0.97 -21.47
C THR A 121 -2.38 -0.19 -20.15
N TYR A 122 -3.43 -0.17 -19.35
CA TYR A 122 -3.45 0.53 -18.06
C TYR A 122 -2.50 -0.10 -17.03
N TYR A 123 -2.52 -1.42 -16.87
CA TYR A 123 -1.74 -2.10 -15.84
C TYR A 123 -0.22 -1.90 -15.97
N PRO A 124 0.40 -2.01 -17.16
CA PRO A 124 1.83 -1.71 -17.30
C PRO A 124 2.18 -0.25 -16.95
N ALA A 125 1.31 0.71 -17.28
CA ALA A 125 1.53 2.12 -16.95
C ALA A 125 1.44 2.36 -15.44
N ALA A 126 0.42 1.80 -14.79
CA ALA A 126 0.22 1.88 -13.34
C ALA A 126 1.37 1.19 -12.58
N ARG A 127 1.81 0.03 -13.06
CA ARG A 127 2.95 -0.71 -12.51
C ARG A 127 4.26 0.07 -12.63
N ARG A 128 4.51 0.65 -13.80
CA ARG A 128 5.68 1.50 -14.00
C ARG A 128 5.67 2.69 -13.05
N PHE A 129 4.51 3.33 -12.88
CA PHE A 129 4.35 4.43 -11.93
C PHE A 129 4.67 4.00 -10.50
N PHE A 130 4.11 2.88 -10.01
CA PHE A 130 4.44 2.35 -8.69
C PHE A 130 5.93 2.04 -8.55
N ALA A 131 6.54 1.38 -9.54
CA ALA A 131 7.97 1.06 -9.55
C ALA A 131 8.88 2.31 -9.51
N ASP A 132 8.47 3.39 -10.19
CA ASP A 132 9.18 4.68 -10.12
C ASP A 132 9.13 5.25 -8.68
N ILE A 133 7.98 5.17 -7.99
CA ILE A 133 7.85 5.61 -6.59
C ILE A 133 8.68 4.75 -5.63
N VAL A 134 8.65 3.42 -5.80
CA VAL A 134 9.49 2.48 -5.05
C VAL A 134 10.97 2.80 -5.20
N SER A 135 11.41 3.07 -6.44
CA SER A 135 12.81 3.37 -6.74
C SER A 135 13.31 4.62 -5.99
N LEU A 136 12.44 5.63 -5.83
CA LEU A 136 12.74 6.83 -5.04
C LEU A 136 12.88 6.52 -3.55
N GLY A 137 12.02 5.64 -3.01
CA GLY A 137 12.11 5.21 -1.62
C GLY A 137 13.38 4.43 -1.32
N ILE A 138 13.74 3.49 -2.20
CA ILE A 138 14.98 2.71 -2.14
C ILE A 138 16.20 3.62 -2.17
N SER A 139 16.23 4.62 -3.05
CA SER A 139 17.37 5.55 -3.15
C SER A 139 17.58 6.39 -1.89
N CYS A 140 16.58 6.48 -1.00
CA CYS A 140 16.71 7.18 0.27
C CYS A 140 17.41 6.34 1.36
N LYS A 141 17.60 5.03 1.13
CA LYS A 141 18.25 4.12 2.08
C LYS A 141 19.25 3.22 1.36
N ALA A 142 20.52 3.61 1.42
CA ALA A 142 21.62 2.86 0.81
C ALA A 142 21.67 1.41 1.33
N GLY A 143 21.92 0.46 0.42
CA GLY A 143 21.96 -0.97 0.74
C GLY A 143 20.59 -1.62 0.91
N SER A 144 19.48 -0.90 0.70
CA SER A 144 18.15 -1.50 0.73
C SER A 144 17.96 -2.45 -0.46
N THR A 145 17.44 -3.64 -0.14
CA THR A 145 17.06 -4.70 -1.10
C THR A 145 15.55 -4.95 -1.07
N HIS A 146 14.84 -4.30 -0.17
CA HIS A 146 13.39 -4.40 0.00
C HIS A 146 12.77 -3.01 0.07
N PHE A 147 11.53 -2.89 -0.41
CA PHE A 147 10.71 -1.72 -0.17
C PHE A 147 9.41 -2.13 0.52
N LEU A 148 9.15 -1.54 1.68
CA LEU A 148 7.95 -1.75 2.46
C LEU A 148 6.95 -0.62 2.20
N GLU A 149 5.79 -1.01 1.70
CA GLU A 149 4.59 -0.18 1.65
C GLU A 149 3.61 -0.67 2.72
N LYS A 150 3.01 0.27 3.44
CA LYS A 150 1.94 -0.02 4.40
C LYS A 150 0.79 0.95 4.19
N THR A 151 -0.24 0.47 3.51
CA THR A 151 -1.61 1.02 3.54
C THR A 151 -2.56 -0.11 3.91
N PRO A 152 -3.28 -0.04 5.05
CA PRO A 152 -3.97 -1.19 5.64
C PRO A 152 -4.88 -1.98 4.68
N HIS A 153 -5.62 -1.30 3.81
CA HIS A 153 -6.62 -1.93 2.96
C HIS A 153 -6.06 -2.47 1.63
N ASN A 154 -4.79 -2.28 1.28
CA ASN A 154 -4.21 -2.78 0.03
C ASN A 154 -4.42 -4.29 -0.16
N LEU A 155 -4.51 -5.04 0.95
CA LEU A 155 -4.71 -6.49 0.91
C LEU A 155 -6.15 -6.94 0.59
N LEU A 156 -7.10 -6.01 0.42
CA LEU A 156 -8.49 -6.34 0.07
C LEU A 156 -8.71 -6.48 -1.46
N ALA A 157 -7.67 -6.27 -2.26
CA ALA A 157 -7.71 -6.36 -3.72
C ALA A 157 -6.47 -7.09 -4.31
N PRO A 158 -6.32 -8.41 -4.06
CA PRO A 158 -5.16 -9.19 -4.52
C PRO A 158 -4.90 -9.11 -6.03
N LYS A 159 -5.94 -9.08 -6.86
CA LYS A 159 -5.80 -8.97 -8.32
C LYS A 159 -5.16 -7.64 -8.73
N ALA A 160 -5.74 -6.53 -8.28
CA ALA A 160 -5.19 -5.20 -8.53
C ALA A 160 -3.77 -5.05 -7.97
N LEU A 161 -3.49 -5.65 -6.81
CA LEU A 161 -2.15 -5.67 -6.24
C LEU A 161 -1.17 -6.41 -7.15
N ALA A 162 -1.52 -7.60 -7.65
CA ALA A 162 -0.70 -8.32 -8.63
C ALA A 162 -0.49 -7.50 -9.91
N ASP A 163 -1.52 -6.81 -10.40
CA ASP A 163 -1.47 -6.00 -11.63
C ASP A 163 -0.54 -4.79 -11.48
N PHE A 164 -0.56 -4.10 -10.33
CA PHE A 164 0.20 -2.88 -10.09
C PHE A 164 1.59 -3.11 -9.48
N VAL A 165 1.75 -4.16 -8.67
CA VAL A 165 2.98 -4.40 -7.91
C VAL A 165 3.79 -5.56 -8.49
N GLY A 166 3.13 -6.49 -9.16
CA GLY A 166 3.75 -7.70 -9.68
C GLY A 166 3.74 -8.84 -8.69
N ASP A 167 4.91 -9.15 -8.12
CA ASP A 167 5.09 -10.27 -7.20
C ASP A 167 5.48 -9.77 -5.78
N PRO A 168 4.55 -9.13 -5.05
CA PRO A 168 4.81 -8.69 -3.69
C PRO A 168 4.82 -9.85 -2.69
N TYR A 169 5.63 -9.69 -1.65
CA TYR A 169 5.41 -10.38 -0.38
C TYR A 169 4.33 -9.65 0.43
N CYS A 170 3.19 -10.30 0.64
CA CYS A 170 2.06 -9.74 1.35
C CYS A 170 2.10 -10.14 2.83
N LEU A 171 1.92 -9.16 3.72
CA LEU A 171 1.94 -9.36 5.16
C LEU A 171 0.66 -8.83 5.78
N HIS A 172 -0.24 -9.73 6.18
CA HIS A 172 -1.49 -9.39 6.83
C HIS A 172 -1.32 -9.39 8.36
N VAL A 173 -1.45 -8.22 8.98
CA VAL A 173 -1.34 -8.04 10.42
C VAL A 173 -2.71 -8.11 11.07
N ILE A 174 -2.87 -9.11 11.92
CA ILE A 174 -4.10 -9.46 12.62
C ILE A 174 -3.96 -9.03 14.09
N ARG A 175 -5.04 -8.55 14.66
CA ARG A 175 -5.22 -8.31 16.09
C ARG A 175 -6.60 -8.81 16.48
N ASP A 176 -6.81 -9.14 17.75
CA ASP A 176 -8.13 -9.44 18.28
C ASP A 176 -9.15 -8.36 17.82
N PRO A 177 -10.22 -8.75 17.11
CA PRO A 177 -11.17 -7.80 16.53
C PRO A 177 -11.84 -6.91 17.59
N ARG A 178 -11.97 -7.39 18.84
CA ARG A 178 -12.50 -6.60 19.95
C ARG A 178 -11.53 -5.49 20.35
N GLY A 179 -10.23 -5.82 20.40
CA GLY A 179 -9.17 -4.84 20.67
C GLY A 179 -9.01 -3.82 19.54
N THR A 180 -9.20 -4.26 18.29
CA THR A 180 -9.23 -3.39 17.12
C THR A 180 -10.41 -2.42 17.17
N ALA A 181 -11.63 -2.93 17.42
CA ALA A 181 -12.84 -2.10 17.55
C ALA A 181 -12.71 -1.07 18.69
N ALA A 182 -12.24 -1.49 19.87
CA ALA A 182 -11.98 -0.59 20.99
C ALA A 182 -10.95 0.49 20.63
N SER A 183 -9.91 0.16 19.84
CA SER A 183 -8.94 1.15 19.37
C SER A 183 -9.46 2.06 18.26
N LEU A 184 -10.47 1.67 17.50
CA LEU A 184 -11.04 2.49 16.43
C LEU A 184 -11.89 3.63 16.99
N VAL A 185 -12.65 3.37 18.06
CA VAL A 185 -13.50 4.38 18.73
C VAL A 185 -12.68 5.57 19.25
N SER A 186 -11.38 5.39 19.50
CA SER A 186 -10.50 6.49 19.94
C SER A 186 -9.91 7.31 18.79
N GLN A 187 -10.30 7.07 17.53
CA GLN A 187 -9.78 7.76 16.36
C GLN A 187 -10.82 8.75 15.81
N SER A 188 -10.42 9.99 15.55
CA SER A 188 -11.30 11.04 15.01
C SER A 188 -11.87 10.74 13.62
N TRP A 189 -11.22 9.85 12.87
CA TRP A 189 -11.65 9.39 11.54
C TRP A 189 -12.43 8.06 11.59
N GLY A 190 -12.49 7.42 12.75
CA GLY A 190 -13.15 6.13 12.94
C GLY A 190 -14.63 6.27 13.34
N PRO A 191 -15.34 5.15 13.58
CA PRO A 191 -16.70 5.19 14.07
C PRO A 191 -16.83 5.67 15.53
N ASP A 192 -17.91 6.38 15.85
CA ASP A 192 -18.11 7.03 17.16
C ASP A 192 -18.52 6.07 18.29
N THR A 193 -19.04 4.89 17.94
CA THR A 193 -19.56 3.91 18.91
C THR A 193 -18.91 2.55 18.74
N LEU A 194 -18.82 1.78 19.84
CA LEU A 194 -18.26 0.43 19.79
C LEU A 194 -19.02 -0.50 18.84
N SER A 195 -20.35 -0.38 18.76
CA SER A 195 -21.17 -1.18 17.84
C SER A 195 -20.86 -0.87 16.37
N GLN A 196 -20.69 0.41 16.02
CA GLN A 196 -20.28 0.79 14.67
C GLN A 196 -18.83 0.39 14.38
N ALA A 197 -17.93 0.50 15.37
CA ALA A 197 -16.55 0.02 15.23
C ALA A 197 -16.46 -1.50 15.04
N ALA A 198 -17.29 -2.27 15.75
CA ALA A 198 -17.41 -3.71 15.55
C ALA A 198 -17.93 -4.03 14.14
N ALA A 199 -18.96 -3.33 13.67
CA ALA A 199 -19.48 -3.47 12.30
C ALA A 199 -18.43 -3.11 11.23
N TRP A 200 -17.62 -2.06 11.48
CA TRP A 200 -16.51 -1.70 10.60
C TRP A 200 -15.47 -2.82 10.51
N VAL A 201 -14.99 -3.31 11.66
CA VAL A 201 -14.01 -4.41 11.71
C VAL A 201 -14.58 -5.68 11.05
N GLN A 202 -15.85 -5.99 11.29
CA GLN A 202 -16.53 -7.09 10.63
C GLN A 202 -16.54 -6.91 9.11
N SER A 203 -16.90 -5.72 8.61
CA SER A 203 -16.92 -5.46 7.16
C SER A 203 -15.56 -5.66 6.48
N TYR A 204 -14.46 -5.28 7.15
CA TYR A 204 -13.12 -5.59 6.68
C TYR A 204 -12.88 -7.10 6.59
N TYR A 205 -13.21 -7.84 7.65
CA TYR A 205 -12.97 -9.28 7.69
C TYR A 205 -13.87 -10.05 6.71
N ASP A 206 -15.12 -9.63 6.52
CA ASP A 206 -16.00 -10.17 5.49
C ASP A 206 -15.34 -10.07 4.12
N ARG A 207 -14.77 -8.91 3.79
CA ARG A 207 -14.01 -8.73 2.54
C ARG A 207 -12.72 -9.55 2.53
N TRP A 208 -11.96 -9.57 3.62
CA TRP A 208 -10.72 -10.36 3.72
C TRP A 208 -10.98 -11.84 3.44
N PHE A 209 -12.01 -12.42 4.07
CA PHE A 209 -12.35 -13.83 3.88
C PHE A 209 -12.85 -14.15 2.47
N GLN A 210 -13.45 -13.19 1.77
CA GLN A 210 -13.81 -13.34 0.35
C GLN A 210 -12.58 -13.41 -0.56
N VAL A 211 -11.49 -12.68 -0.25
CA VAL A 211 -10.35 -12.51 -1.17
C VAL A 211 -9.08 -13.25 -0.77
N ARG A 212 -8.96 -13.69 0.49
CA ARG A 212 -7.73 -14.33 1.00
C ARG A 212 -7.29 -15.54 0.18
N GLY A 213 -8.25 -16.30 -0.37
CA GLY A 213 -7.97 -17.47 -1.22
C GLY A 213 -7.32 -17.08 -2.55
N THR A 214 -7.66 -15.91 -3.09
CA THR A 214 -7.13 -15.41 -4.37
C THR A 214 -5.62 -15.15 -4.33
N TYR A 215 -5.02 -14.92 -3.16
CA TYR A 215 -3.57 -14.84 -3.04
C TYR A 215 -2.89 -16.16 -3.46
N ALA A 216 -3.43 -17.29 -3.02
CA ALA A 216 -2.92 -18.61 -3.41
C ALA A 216 -3.18 -18.89 -4.90
N ASP A 217 -4.38 -18.54 -5.41
CA ASP A 217 -4.74 -18.71 -6.82
C ASP A 217 -3.81 -17.93 -7.76
N LEU A 218 -3.33 -16.76 -7.33
CA LEU A 218 -2.40 -15.91 -8.08
C LEU A 218 -0.93 -16.26 -7.82
N GLY A 219 -0.64 -17.19 -6.90
CA GLY A 219 0.74 -17.52 -6.50
C GLY A 219 1.45 -16.43 -5.70
N LEU A 220 0.72 -15.47 -5.12
CA LEU A 220 1.30 -14.39 -4.32
C LEU A 220 1.70 -14.89 -2.94
N ALA A 221 2.92 -14.58 -2.51
CA ALA A 221 3.37 -14.88 -1.16
C ALA A 221 2.54 -14.10 -0.12
N LEU A 222 1.95 -14.80 0.85
CA LEU A 222 1.14 -14.21 1.91
C LEU A 222 1.49 -14.84 3.27
N SER A 223 1.86 -14.01 4.24
CA SER A 223 1.97 -14.38 5.65
C SER A 223 0.94 -13.62 6.50
N GLU A 224 0.30 -14.34 7.42
CA GLU A 224 -0.60 -13.77 8.41
C GLU A 224 0.09 -13.76 9.78
N VAL A 225 0.16 -12.59 10.43
CA VAL A 225 0.83 -12.43 11.72
C VAL A 225 -0.12 -11.81 12.72
N LYS A 226 -0.29 -12.45 13.88
CA LYS A 226 -1.02 -11.88 15.01
C LYS A 226 -0.10 -11.01 15.84
N ILE A 227 -0.47 -9.77 16.10
CA ILE A 227 0.34 -8.85 16.91
C ILE A 227 0.54 -9.38 18.34
N GLU A 228 -0.45 -10.08 18.88
CA GLU A 228 -0.37 -10.74 20.20
C GLU A 228 0.68 -11.85 20.24
N ASP A 229 0.98 -12.47 19.11
CA ASP A 229 2.05 -13.47 19.01
C ASP A 229 3.42 -12.81 18.97
N ILE A 230 3.55 -11.66 18.29
CA ILE A 230 4.78 -10.85 18.32
C ILE A 230 5.06 -10.39 19.75
N VAL A 231 4.05 -9.87 20.47
CA VAL A 231 4.25 -9.41 21.86
C VAL A 231 4.66 -10.56 22.79
N ARG A 232 4.12 -11.76 22.60
CA ARG A 232 4.45 -12.94 23.43
C ARG A 232 5.83 -13.52 23.15
N SER A 233 6.34 -13.41 21.93
CA SER A 233 7.67 -13.90 21.56
C SER A 233 8.31 -12.99 20.50
N PRO A 234 8.80 -11.80 20.90
CA PRO A 234 9.27 -10.79 19.94
C PRO A 234 10.42 -11.31 19.07
N GLN A 235 11.45 -11.89 19.68
CA GLN A 235 12.64 -12.40 19.00
C GLN A 235 12.29 -13.53 18.02
N GLY A 236 11.67 -14.60 18.51
CA GLY A 236 11.34 -15.76 17.67
C GLY A 236 10.38 -15.45 16.51
N ARG A 237 9.45 -14.50 16.70
CA ARG A 237 8.55 -14.05 15.61
C ARG A 237 9.26 -13.12 14.63
N ASN A 238 10.14 -12.25 15.11
CA ASN A 238 10.94 -11.40 14.25
C ASN A 238 11.88 -12.22 13.37
N ASP A 239 12.62 -13.17 13.95
CA ASP A 239 13.57 -14.03 13.22
C ASP A 239 12.88 -14.84 12.13
N ARG A 240 11.68 -15.38 12.43
CA ARG A 240 10.87 -16.08 11.44
C ARG A 240 10.44 -15.15 10.30
N LEU A 241 9.92 -13.96 10.61
CA LEU A 241 9.46 -13.01 9.60
C LEU A 241 10.62 -12.54 8.72
N LEU A 242 11.77 -12.25 9.31
CA LEU A 242 13.00 -11.92 8.57
C LEU A 242 13.44 -13.09 7.69
N GLY A 243 13.40 -14.33 8.20
CA GLY A 243 13.70 -15.53 7.44
C GLY A 243 12.79 -15.72 6.23
N GLU A 244 11.47 -15.52 6.36
CA GLU A 244 10.52 -15.55 5.24
C GLU A 244 10.81 -14.46 4.19
N LEU A 245 11.32 -13.31 4.63
CA LEU A 245 11.78 -12.21 3.78
C LEU A 245 13.18 -12.44 3.18
N GLY A 246 13.93 -13.43 3.63
CA GLY A 246 15.33 -13.63 3.22
C GLY A 246 16.29 -12.60 3.82
N LEU A 247 15.93 -12.04 4.98
CA LEU A 247 16.70 -11.07 5.74
C LEU A 247 17.41 -11.76 6.92
N SER A 248 18.62 -11.32 7.24
CA SER A 248 19.35 -11.78 8.41
C SER A 248 18.81 -11.15 9.69
N PRO A 249 18.72 -11.89 10.82
CA PRO A 249 18.51 -11.29 12.12
C PRO A 249 19.75 -10.47 12.48
N GLU A 250 19.73 -9.16 12.26
CA GLU A 250 20.73 -8.27 12.83
C GLU A 250 20.31 -7.87 14.25
N MET A 251 21.27 -7.82 15.17
CA MET A 251 21.03 -7.29 16.52
C MET A 251 20.65 -5.81 16.40
N LEU A 252 19.39 -5.48 16.72
CA LEU A 252 18.96 -4.11 17.02
C LEU A 252 19.69 -3.57 18.26
#